data_AF-A0AB35BDR7-F1
#
_entry.id   AF-A0AB35BDR7-F1
#
_cell.length_a   1.000
_cell.length_b   1.000
_cell.length_c   1.000
_cell.angle_alpha   90.00
_cell.angle_beta   90.00
_cell.angle_gamma   90.00
#
_symmetry.space_group_name_H-M   'P 1'
#
loop_
_entity.id
_entity.type
_entity.pdbx_description
1 polymer ?
#
loop_
_entity_poly.entity_id
_entity_poly.type
_entity_poly.pdbx_seq_one_letter_code
_entity_poly.pdbx_strand_id
1 'polypeptide(L)'
;MSPFWHDFLPGWEMKRTERLHALSEMLRRSGPRGCTAERLAKEFGVSVRTVKRDLTALENSGALIWSRPGPGGGYGLVARGTLPPVSLTPVQAVALLAAVSAAPDAPYADLALAGVRKIMDVLDPRTRTKADELASRVWVNAPPTPRTIKSALEEAMAEQRVVRIRYTSRDGNKTTRDVEPVMFASTNGHWYLIGWCRLRSDMRWFLVSHIEHARATKIACSGHDIDEIGIPPATARPVNGQGE
;
A
#
# COMPACT_ATOMS: atom_id res chain seq x y z
N MET A 1 28.32 -14.78 9.38
CA MET A 1 27.15 -14.86 10.29
C MET A 1 26.59 -16.27 10.19
N SER A 2 26.84 -17.07 11.23
CA SER A 2 26.47 -18.48 11.30
C SER A 2 24.94 -18.65 11.42
N PRO A 3 24.28 -19.59 10.70
CA PRO A 3 22.87 -19.88 10.92
C PRO A 3 22.70 -20.57 12.27
N PHE A 4 21.70 -20.11 13.02
CA PHE A 4 21.35 -20.45 14.41
C PHE A 4 20.97 -21.93 14.67
N TRP A 5 21.17 -22.84 13.72
CA TRP A 5 20.55 -24.18 13.73
C TRP A 5 21.55 -25.35 13.72
N HIS A 6 22.86 -25.09 13.78
CA HIS A 6 23.86 -26.15 13.58
C HIS A 6 24.15 -27.04 14.80
N ASP A 7 23.66 -26.72 16.00
CA ASP A 7 23.94 -27.48 17.22
C ASP A 7 22.70 -28.17 17.80
N PHE A 8 22.11 -29.11 17.06
CA PHE A 8 21.15 -30.07 17.63
C PHE A 8 21.59 -31.52 17.38
N LEU A 9 21.72 -32.25 18.49
CA LEU A 9 22.16 -33.64 18.63
C LEU A 9 21.29 -34.65 17.83
N PRO A 10 21.83 -35.84 17.50
CA PRO A 10 21.18 -36.81 16.63
C PRO A 10 19.94 -37.43 17.29
N GLY A 11 18.76 -37.19 16.70
CA GLY A 11 17.48 -37.74 17.16
C GLY A 11 16.25 -36.83 16.97
N TRP A 12 16.43 -35.56 16.57
CA TRP A 12 15.30 -34.65 16.33
C TRP A 12 14.67 -34.88 14.95
N GLU A 13 13.60 -35.66 14.88
CA GLU A 13 12.75 -35.72 13.70
C GLU A 13 11.87 -34.46 13.66
N MET A 14 12.26 -33.46 12.87
CA MET A 14 11.51 -32.21 12.74
C MET A 14 10.07 -32.51 12.29
N LYS A 15 9.10 -32.09 13.12
CA LYS A 15 7.69 -32.29 12.82
C LYS A 15 7.34 -31.58 11.51
N ARG A 16 6.48 -32.20 10.70
CA ARG A 16 6.11 -31.67 9.37
C ARG A 16 5.59 -30.23 9.45
N THR A 17 4.83 -29.88 10.49
CA THR A 17 4.30 -28.53 10.68
C THR A 17 5.40 -27.49 10.91
N GLU A 18 6.40 -27.81 11.73
CA GLU A 18 7.56 -26.95 11.97
C GLU A 18 8.37 -26.77 10.68
N ARG A 19 8.55 -27.86 9.92
CA ARG A 19 9.23 -27.82 8.62
C ARG A 19 8.49 -26.97 7.59
N LEU A 20 7.17 -27.06 7.49
CA LEU A 20 6.36 -26.24 6.58
C LEU A 20 6.49 -24.74 6.90
N HIS A 21 6.45 -24.39 8.20
CA HIS A 21 6.66 -23.01 8.65
C HIS A 21 8.07 -22.52 8.32
N ALA A 22 9.09 -23.30 8.65
CA ALA A 22 10.49 -22.95 8.36
C ALA A 22 10.76 -22.84 6.85
N LEU A 23 10.17 -23.72 6.05
CA LEU A 23 10.27 -23.70 4.59
C LEU A 23 9.63 -22.44 4.00
N SER A 24 8.44 -22.05 4.47
CA SER A 24 7.78 -20.78 4.08
C SER A 24 8.66 -19.56 4.39
N GLU A 25 9.24 -19.50 5.59
CA GLU A 25 10.12 -18.39 5.98
C GLU A 25 11.42 -18.35 5.18
N MET A 26 12.01 -19.51 4.87
CA MET A 26 13.20 -19.58 4.04
C MET A 26 12.92 -19.12 2.60
N LEU A 27 11.78 -19.51 2.02
CA LEU A 27 11.35 -19.02 0.70
C LEU A 27 11.09 -17.51 0.72
N ARG A 28 10.49 -16.98 1.79
CA ARG A 28 10.24 -15.53 1.97
C ARG A 28 11.55 -14.74 2.00
N ARG A 29 12.52 -15.18 2.82
CA ARG A 29 13.84 -14.52 2.95
C ARG A 29 14.67 -14.57 1.67
N SER A 30 14.46 -15.60 0.85
CA SER A 30 15.17 -15.77 -0.42
C SER A 30 14.70 -14.81 -1.51
N GLY A 31 13.52 -14.22 -1.34
CA GLY A 31 12.98 -13.18 -2.23
C GLY A 31 12.97 -13.62 -3.71
N PRO A 32 13.26 -12.70 -4.65
CA PRO A 32 13.25 -12.99 -6.09
C PRO A 32 14.30 -14.02 -6.54
N ARG A 33 15.35 -14.24 -5.74
CA ARG A 33 16.42 -15.21 -6.05
C ARG A 33 15.93 -16.65 -5.87
N GLY A 34 15.00 -16.87 -4.94
CA GLY A 34 14.49 -18.19 -4.60
C GLY A 34 15.55 -19.12 -3.98
N CYS A 35 15.15 -20.37 -3.75
CA CYS A 35 15.97 -21.45 -3.20
C CYS A 35 15.74 -22.74 -4.00
N THR A 36 16.83 -23.47 -4.30
CA THR A 36 16.73 -24.77 -4.97
C THR A 36 16.15 -25.84 -4.05
N ALA A 37 15.52 -26.87 -4.62
CA ALA A 37 14.99 -27.98 -3.82
C ALA A 37 16.09 -28.72 -3.07
N GLU A 38 17.28 -28.81 -3.67
CA GLU A 38 18.47 -29.45 -3.13
C GLU A 38 19.01 -28.68 -1.92
N ARG A 39 18.98 -27.34 -1.99
CA ARG A 39 19.37 -26.49 -0.84
C ARG A 39 18.37 -26.61 0.29
N LEU A 40 17.06 -26.58 -0.01
CA LEU A 40 16.01 -26.79 0.99
C LEU A 40 16.13 -28.18 1.63
N ALA A 41 16.40 -29.22 0.83
CA ALA A 41 16.58 -30.59 1.29
C ALA A 41 17.76 -30.71 2.26
N LYS A 42 18.90 -30.10 1.89
CA LYS A 42 20.10 -30.07 2.73
C LYS A 42 19.86 -29.31 4.04
N GLU A 43 19.22 -28.15 3.98
CA GLU A 43 18.94 -27.31 5.15
C GLU A 43 18.03 -28.03 6.16
N PHE A 44 16.97 -28.68 5.68
CA PHE A 44 15.99 -29.34 6.54
C PHE A 44 16.30 -30.81 6.84
N GLY A 45 17.42 -31.35 6.34
CA GLY A 45 17.80 -32.75 6.54
C GLY A 45 16.82 -33.78 5.95
N VAL A 46 16.13 -33.44 4.85
CA VAL A 46 15.11 -34.30 4.23
C VAL A 46 15.39 -34.54 2.74
N SER A 47 14.69 -35.51 2.14
CA SER A 47 14.83 -35.74 0.69
C SER A 47 14.23 -34.60 -0.15
N VAL A 48 14.75 -34.41 -1.37
CA VAL A 48 14.16 -33.50 -2.38
C VAL A 48 12.69 -33.82 -2.66
N ARG A 49 12.32 -35.11 -2.64
CA ARG A 49 10.92 -35.55 -2.79
C ARG A 49 10.05 -35.03 -1.64
N THR A 50 10.56 -35.04 -0.41
CA THR A 50 9.87 -34.50 0.77
C THR A 50 9.68 -32.98 0.64
N VAL A 51 10.72 -32.25 0.22
CA VAL A 51 10.64 -30.81 -0.05
C VAL A 51 9.57 -30.50 -1.09
N LYS A 52 9.56 -31.20 -2.23
CA LYS A 52 8.55 -31.02 -3.28
C LYS A 52 7.13 -31.27 -2.76
N ARG A 53 6.94 -32.31 -1.93
CA ARG A 53 5.65 -32.60 -1.31
C ARG A 53 5.21 -31.52 -0.32
N ASP A 54 6.14 -30.95 0.42
CA ASP A 54 5.88 -29.88 1.38
C ASP A 54 5.63 -28.53 0.66
N LEU A 55 6.30 -28.27 -0.46
CA LEU A 55 5.99 -27.14 -1.36
C LEU A 55 4.56 -27.23 -1.90
N THR A 56 4.14 -28.40 -2.40
CA THR A 56 2.74 -28.62 -2.83
C THR A 56 1.76 -28.47 -1.67
N ALA A 57 2.13 -28.88 -0.46
CA ALA A 57 1.27 -28.67 0.72
C ALA A 57 1.11 -27.18 1.06
N LEU A 58 2.18 -26.38 0.91
CA LEU A 58 2.11 -24.93 1.06
C LEU A 58 1.23 -24.29 -0.03
N GLU A 59 1.37 -24.70 -1.29
CA GLU A 59 0.51 -24.23 -2.39
C GLU A 59 -0.96 -24.52 -2.11
N ASN A 60 -1.28 -25.76 -1.68
CA ASN A 60 -2.64 -26.16 -1.31
C ASN A 60 -3.19 -25.41 -0.09
N SER A 61 -2.32 -24.81 0.73
CA SER A 61 -2.71 -23.96 1.87
C SER A 61 -2.84 -22.47 1.50
N GLY A 62 -2.67 -22.12 0.22
CA GLY A 62 -2.83 -20.76 -0.31
C GLY A 62 -1.53 -19.98 -0.50
N ALA A 63 -0.36 -20.61 -0.30
CA ALA A 63 0.91 -19.96 -0.62
C ALA A 63 1.12 -19.87 -2.14
N LEU A 64 1.34 -18.67 -2.66
CA LEU A 64 1.69 -18.47 -4.07
C LEU A 64 3.19 -18.72 -4.26
N ILE A 65 3.54 -19.92 -4.68
CA ILE A 65 4.92 -20.32 -4.96
C ILE A 65 5.18 -20.21 -6.47
N TRP A 66 6.30 -19.60 -6.85
CA TRP A 66 6.82 -19.68 -8.22
C TRP A 66 7.93 -20.74 -8.28
N SER A 67 8.08 -21.37 -9.44
CA SER A 67 9.11 -22.36 -9.72
C SER A 67 9.82 -22.02 -11.04
N ARG A 68 11.15 -22.03 -11.02
CA ARG A 68 11.99 -21.98 -12.24
C ARG A 68 12.75 -23.30 -12.39
N PRO A 69 12.50 -24.09 -13.45
CA PRO A 69 13.32 -25.26 -13.75
C PRO A 69 14.67 -24.86 -14.39
N GLY A 70 15.68 -25.73 -14.27
CA GLY A 70 16.99 -25.59 -14.92
C GLY A 70 18.12 -25.04 -14.02
N PRO A 71 19.36 -24.94 -14.54
CA PRO A 71 20.51 -24.42 -13.80
C PRO A 71 20.28 -22.97 -13.34
N GLY A 72 20.44 -22.71 -12.04
CA GLY A 72 20.10 -21.41 -11.43
C GLY A 72 18.60 -21.20 -11.16
N GLY A 73 17.78 -22.23 -11.37
CA GLY A 73 16.37 -22.28 -11.01
C GLY A 73 16.13 -22.44 -9.51
N GLY A 74 14.86 -22.63 -9.12
CA GLY A 74 14.47 -22.81 -7.72
C GLY A 74 13.02 -22.41 -7.46
N TYR A 75 12.67 -22.39 -6.18
CA TYR A 75 11.36 -22.05 -5.67
C TYR A 75 11.44 -20.74 -4.89
N GLY A 76 10.39 -19.93 -4.97
CA GLY A 76 10.26 -18.75 -4.13
C GLY A 76 8.80 -18.40 -3.89
N LEU A 77 8.55 -17.56 -2.89
CA LEU A 77 7.22 -16.99 -2.73
C LEU A 77 7.04 -15.82 -3.70
N VAL A 78 5.87 -15.75 -4.30
CA VAL A 78 5.43 -14.58 -5.05
C VAL A 78 5.25 -13.46 -4.03
N ALA A 79 6.23 -12.55 -3.95
CA ALA A 79 6.10 -11.34 -3.17
C ALA A 79 5.08 -10.42 -3.83
N ARG A 80 3.80 -10.55 -3.46
CA ARG A 80 2.74 -9.61 -3.85
C ARG A 80 1.91 -9.22 -2.65
N GLY A 81 2.07 -7.98 -2.20
CA GLY A 81 1.05 -7.21 -1.46
C GLY A 81 0.45 -7.83 -0.19
N THR A 82 1.06 -8.85 0.41
CA THR A 82 0.59 -9.48 1.64
C THR A 82 1.35 -8.91 2.84
N LEU A 83 0.60 -8.53 3.87
CA LEU A 83 1.19 -8.19 5.16
C LEU A 83 1.62 -9.50 5.84
N PRO A 84 2.82 -9.57 6.45
CA PRO A 84 3.12 -10.64 7.40
C PRO A 84 2.12 -10.59 8.56
N PRO A 85 2.00 -11.65 9.39
CA PRO A 85 1.16 -11.58 10.58
C PRO A 85 1.52 -10.37 11.44
N VAL A 86 0.56 -9.46 11.64
CA VAL A 86 0.71 -8.25 12.46
C VAL A 86 -0.27 -8.33 13.61
N SER A 87 0.19 -8.04 14.82
CA SER A 87 -0.69 -7.90 15.99
C SER A 87 -0.98 -6.42 16.21
N LEU A 88 -2.26 -6.08 16.37
CA LEU A 88 -2.71 -4.75 16.75
C LEU A 88 -3.48 -4.83 18.06
N THR A 89 -3.31 -3.82 18.90
CA THR A 89 -4.20 -3.60 20.04
C THR A 89 -5.52 -3.00 19.57
N PRO A 90 -6.63 -3.12 20.35
CA PRO A 90 -7.90 -2.49 20.00
C PRO A 90 -7.77 -0.98 19.74
N VAL A 91 -6.93 -0.29 20.51
CA VAL A 91 -6.72 1.16 20.38
C VAL A 91 -5.97 1.51 19.10
N GLN A 92 -4.96 0.71 18.70
CA GLN A 92 -4.27 0.90 17.42
C GLN A 92 -5.21 0.70 16.24
N ALA A 93 -6.07 -0.32 16.31
CA ALA A 93 -7.07 -0.61 15.29
C ALA A 93 -8.07 0.56 15.11
N VAL A 94 -8.58 1.09 16.22
CA VAL A 94 -9.46 2.27 16.24
C VAL A 94 -8.74 3.51 15.71
N ALA A 95 -7.49 3.72 16.09
CA ALA A 95 -6.71 4.88 15.63
C ALA A 95 -6.54 4.88 14.09
N LEU A 96 -6.25 3.72 13.49
CA LEU A 96 -6.16 3.59 12.02
C LEU A 96 -7.51 3.87 11.35
N LEU A 97 -8.58 3.28 11.88
CA LEU A 97 -9.93 3.49 11.34
C LEU A 97 -10.36 4.96 11.44
N ALA A 98 -10.10 5.61 12.58
CA ALA A 98 -10.41 7.01 12.81
C ALA A 98 -9.60 7.91 11.86
N ALA A 99 -8.30 7.67 11.71
CA ALA A 99 -7.42 8.47 10.85
C ALA A 99 -7.88 8.44 9.37
N VAL A 100 -8.22 7.26 8.85
CA VAL A 100 -8.72 7.13 7.46
C VAL A 100 -10.11 7.73 7.31
N SER A 101 -10.99 7.52 8.30
CA SER A 101 -12.35 8.08 8.27
C SER A 101 -12.34 9.61 8.32
N ALA A 102 -11.39 10.20 9.05
CA ALA A 102 -11.21 11.66 9.20
C ALA A 102 -10.69 12.36 7.94
N ALA A 103 -10.23 11.63 6.93
CA ALA A 103 -9.67 12.20 5.70
C ALA A 103 -10.34 11.62 4.43
N PRO A 104 -11.67 11.76 4.26
CA PRO A 104 -12.40 11.17 3.12
C PRO A 104 -12.05 11.80 1.76
N ASP A 105 -11.49 13.02 1.80
CA ASP A 105 -10.99 13.77 0.64
C ASP A 105 -9.51 13.50 0.34
N ALA A 106 -8.84 12.69 1.16
CA ALA A 106 -7.47 12.30 0.87
C ALA A 106 -7.41 11.50 -0.45
N PRO A 107 -6.35 11.68 -1.24
CA PRO A 107 -6.07 10.80 -2.36
C PRO A 107 -6.07 9.34 -1.90
N TYR A 108 -6.76 8.49 -2.64
CA TYR A 108 -6.87 7.06 -2.39
C TYR A 108 -7.59 6.70 -1.07
N ALA A 109 -8.38 7.61 -0.48
CA ALA A 109 -9.10 7.36 0.78
C ALA A 109 -9.96 6.09 0.76
N ASP A 110 -10.64 5.81 -0.37
CA ASP A 110 -11.47 4.60 -0.52
C ASP A 110 -10.61 3.32 -0.44
N LEU A 111 -9.41 3.36 -1.03
CA LEU A 111 -8.45 2.25 -1.00
C LEU A 111 -7.84 2.08 0.39
N ALA A 112 -7.53 3.18 1.08
CA ALA A 112 -7.07 3.17 2.47
C ALA A 112 -8.14 2.54 3.39
N LEU A 113 -9.41 2.91 3.22
CA LEU A 113 -10.52 2.36 4.01
C LEU A 113 -10.70 0.87 3.75
N ALA A 114 -10.61 0.44 2.49
CA ALA A 114 -10.64 -0.98 2.14
C ALA A 114 -9.45 -1.75 2.75
N GLY A 115 -8.26 -1.16 2.77
CA GLY A 115 -7.07 -1.72 3.40
C GLY A 115 -7.23 -1.89 4.92
N VAL A 116 -7.67 -0.84 5.61
CA VAL A 116 -7.91 -0.90 7.06
C VAL A 116 -8.97 -1.96 7.40
N ARG A 117 -10.05 -2.07 6.63
CA ARG A 117 -11.07 -3.13 6.84
C ARG A 117 -10.48 -4.53 6.74
N LYS A 118 -9.61 -4.81 5.77
CA LYS A 118 -8.91 -6.10 5.67
C LYS A 118 -8.05 -6.39 6.90
N ILE A 119 -7.43 -5.37 7.49
CA ILE A 119 -6.67 -5.49 8.73
C ILE A 119 -7.60 -5.80 9.92
N MET A 120 -8.76 -5.14 9.99
CA MET A 120 -9.76 -5.41 11.03
C MET A 120 -10.32 -6.84 10.95
N ASP A 121 -10.48 -7.37 9.73
CA ASP A 121 -11.06 -8.69 9.50
C ASP A 121 -10.18 -9.84 9.99
N VAL A 122 -8.87 -9.63 10.13
CA VAL A 122 -7.92 -10.65 10.60
C VAL A 122 -7.63 -10.57 12.10
N LEU A 123 -8.20 -9.60 12.82
CA LEU A 123 -8.06 -9.50 14.27
C LEU A 123 -8.78 -10.66 14.97
N ASP A 124 -8.24 -11.11 16.11
CA ASP A 124 -8.93 -12.10 16.93
C ASP A 124 -10.27 -11.52 17.45
N PRO A 125 -11.27 -12.39 17.74
CA PRO A 125 -12.61 -11.93 18.10
C PRO A 125 -12.64 -10.96 19.30
N ARG A 126 -11.79 -11.17 20.31
CA ARG A 126 -11.79 -10.32 21.52
C ARG A 126 -11.26 -8.92 21.21
N THR A 127 -10.20 -8.85 20.42
CA THR A 127 -9.62 -7.57 20.00
C THR A 127 -10.59 -6.81 19.09
N ARG A 128 -11.25 -7.50 18.16
CA ARG A 128 -12.25 -6.91 17.26
C ARG A 128 -13.43 -6.32 18.01
N THR A 129 -14.06 -7.07 18.93
CA THR A 129 -15.19 -6.57 19.73
C THR A 129 -14.81 -5.32 20.52
N LYS A 130 -13.65 -5.32 21.18
CA LYS A 130 -13.16 -4.13 21.91
C LYS A 130 -12.90 -2.95 20.99
N ALA A 131 -12.37 -3.20 19.79
CA ALA A 131 -12.14 -2.14 18.82
C ALA A 131 -13.47 -1.54 18.32
N ASP A 132 -14.48 -2.37 18.04
CA ASP A 132 -15.80 -1.91 17.62
C ASP A 132 -16.50 -1.08 18.72
N GLU A 133 -16.42 -1.53 19.99
CA GLU A 133 -16.93 -0.78 21.14
C GLU A 133 -16.25 0.60 21.28
N LEU A 134 -14.93 0.66 21.11
CA LEU A 134 -14.18 1.92 21.16
C LEU A 134 -14.48 2.81 19.95
N ALA A 135 -14.57 2.25 18.75
CA ALA A 135 -14.89 2.98 17.53
C ALA A 135 -16.28 3.62 17.59
N SER A 136 -17.25 2.98 18.25
CA SER A 136 -18.60 3.56 18.46
C SER A 136 -18.61 4.87 19.25
N ARG A 137 -17.50 5.17 19.96
CA ARG A 137 -17.31 6.40 20.73
C ARG A 137 -16.56 7.49 19.95
N VAL A 138 -16.19 7.23 18.69
CA VAL A 138 -15.46 8.17 17.83
C VAL A 138 -16.38 8.63 16.71
N TRP A 139 -16.60 9.95 16.63
CA TRP A 139 -17.42 10.57 15.59
C TRP A 139 -16.55 11.40 14.67
N VAL A 140 -16.75 11.25 13.37
CA VAL A 140 -16.07 12.01 12.33
C VAL A 140 -17.12 12.69 11.47
N ASN A 141 -17.02 14.01 11.33
CA ASN A 141 -17.82 14.78 10.39
C ASN A 141 -16.90 15.35 9.30
N ALA A 142 -16.77 14.60 8.21
CA ALA A 142 -15.98 15.01 7.05
C ALA A 142 -16.79 14.71 5.78
N PRO A 143 -17.39 15.74 5.14
CA PRO A 143 -18.20 15.53 3.95
C PRO A 143 -17.31 15.08 2.78
N PRO A 144 -17.64 13.98 2.09
CA PRO A 144 -16.79 13.47 1.03
C PRO A 144 -16.98 14.26 -0.28
N THR A 145 -15.87 14.53 -0.95
CA THR A 145 -15.86 14.89 -2.37
C THR A 145 -16.40 13.71 -3.19
N PRO A 146 -17.22 13.96 -4.23
CA PRO A 146 -17.72 12.89 -5.10
C PRO A 146 -16.59 11.99 -5.61
N ARG A 147 -16.79 10.67 -5.49
CA ARG A 147 -15.81 9.66 -5.92
C ARG A 147 -15.35 9.82 -7.37
N THR A 148 -16.25 10.25 -8.24
CA THR A 148 -15.96 10.52 -9.66
C THR A 148 -14.87 11.58 -9.84
N ILE A 149 -14.85 12.61 -9.01
CA ILE A 149 -13.80 13.63 -9.03
C ILE A 149 -12.50 13.01 -8.54
N LYS A 150 -12.50 12.37 -7.37
CA LYS A 150 -11.29 11.76 -6.78
C LYS A 150 -10.62 10.77 -7.74
N SER A 151 -11.39 9.84 -8.29
CA SER A 151 -10.87 8.85 -9.24
C SER A 151 -10.28 9.49 -10.49
N ALA A 152 -10.88 10.57 -11.02
CA ALA A 152 -10.31 11.28 -12.17
C ALA A 152 -8.99 11.99 -11.84
N LEU A 153 -8.85 12.55 -10.63
CA LEU A 153 -7.60 13.17 -10.19
C LEU A 153 -6.51 12.12 -9.95
N GLU A 154 -6.86 11.01 -9.29
CA GLU A 154 -5.97 9.88 -9.00
C GLU A 154 -5.48 9.20 -10.28
N GLU A 155 -6.39 8.95 -11.23
CA GLU A 155 -6.05 8.40 -12.55
C GLU A 155 -5.07 9.31 -13.30
N ALA A 156 -5.40 10.60 -13.37
CA ALA A 156 -4.55 11.60 -14.01
C ALA A 156 -3.16 11.68 -13.38
N MET A 157 -3.07 11.62 -12.05
CA MET A 157 -1.82 11.58 -11.30
C MET A 157 -1.02 10.30 -11.59
N ALA A 158 -1.66 9.14 -11.53
CA ALA A 158 -1.01 7.84 -11.68
C ALA A 158 -0.46 7.62 -13.10
N GLU A 159 -1.18 8.09 -14.12
CA GLU A 159 -0.80 7.92 -15.52
C GLU A 159 -0.18 9.17 -16.14
N GLN A 160 0.07 10.21 -15.33
CA GLN A 160 0.67 11.47 -15.76
C GLN A 160 -0.04 12.06 -16.98
N ARG A 161 -1.37 12.18 -16.87
CA ARG A 161 -2.26 12.74 -17.88
C ARG A 161 -2.85 14.05 -17.42
N VAL A 162 -3.10 14.97 -18.35
CA VAL A 162 -3.77 16.24 -18.08
C VAL A 162 -5.17 15.96 -17.55
N VAL A 163 -5.55 16.62 -16.46
CA VAL A 163 -6.89 16.58 -15.91
C VAL A 163 -7.64 17.87 -16.24
N ARG A 164 -8.85 17.72 -16.78
CA ARG A 164 -9.78 18.83 -17.00
C ARG A 164 -10.70 18.97 -15.81
N ILE A 165 -10.66 20.12 -15.15
CA ILE A 165 -11.48 20.43 -13.97
C ILE A 165 -12.43 21.60 -14.23
N ARG A 166 -13.65 21.53 -13.69
CA ARG A 166 -14.49 22.70 -13.45
C ARG A 166 -14.25 23.14 -12.01
N TYR A 167 -13.73 24.35 -11.86
CA TYR A 167 -13.22 24.86 -10.59
C TYR A 167 -13.90 26.17 -10.22
N THR A 168 -14.39 26.25 -8.99
CA THR A 168 -14.93 27.47 -8.40
C THR A 168 -13.88 28.08 -7.49
N SER A 169 -13.32 29.23 -7.88
CA SER A 169 -12.35 29.94 -7.06
C SER A 169 -12.96 30.44 -5.73
N ARG A 170 -12.12 30.87 -4.79
CA ARG A 170 -12.59 31.47 -3.52
C ARG A 170 -13.46 32.71 -3.73
N ASP A 171 -13.21 33.45 -4.81
CA ASP A 171 -13.98 34.63 -5.21
C ASP A 171 -15.28 34.27 -5.95
N GLY A 172 -15.65 32.98 -6.02
CA GLY A 172 -16.86 32.49 -6.68
C GLY A 172 -16.75 32.33 -8.20
N ASN A 173 -15.65 32.75 -8.82
CA ASN A 173 -15.47 32.63 -10.27
C ASN A 173 -15.35 31.16 -10.70
N LYS A 174 -16.26 30.73 -11.59
CA LYS A 174 -16.27 29.39 -12.17
C LYS A 174 -15.43 29.36 -13.44
N THR A 175 -14.49 28.42 -13.52
CA THR A 175 -13.61 28.28 -14.69
C THR A 175 -13.39 26.82 -15.04
N THR A 176 -13.13 26.54 -16.31
CA THR A 176 -12.64 25.23 -16.77
C THR A 176 -11.12 25.33 -16.95
N ARG A 177 -10.38 24.40 -16.35
CA ARG A 177 -8.92 24.38 -16.38
C ARG A 177 -8.42 23.02 -16.86
N ASP A 178 -7.45 23.04 -17.76
CA ASP A 178 -6.60 21.88 -18.05
C ASP A 178 -5.35 22.01 -17.17
N VAL A 179 -5.16 21.00 -16.31
CA VAL A 179 -4.12 20.99 -15.28
C VAL A 179 -3.26 19.75 -15.45
N GLU A 180 -1.95 19.93 -15.40
CA GLU A 180 -1.01 18.81 -15.35
C GLU A 180 -0.74 18.48 -13.87
N PRO A 181 -1.26 17.35 -13.36
CA PRO A 181 -1.12 17.02 -11.94
C PRO A 181 0.34 16.71 -11.60
N VAL A 182 0.88 17.35 -10.56
CA VAL A 182 2.25 17.12 -10.09
C VAL A 182 2.26 16.49 -8.71
N MET A 183 1.49 17.04 -7.76
CA MET A 183 1.39 16.44 -6.42
C MET A 183 0.04 16.71 -5.75
N PHE A 184 -0.28 15.90 -4.74
CA PHE A 184 -1.29 16.22 -3.75
C PHE A 184 -0.63 16.74 -2.48
N ALA A 185 -1.23 17.75 -1.87
CA ALA A 185 -0.78 18.29 -0.59
C ALA A 185 -1.96 18.42 0.37
N SER A 186 -1.72 18.11 1.65
CA SER A 186 -2.66 18.41 2.73
C SER A 186 -2.08 19.54 3.58
N THR A 187 -2.83 20.63 3.73
CA THR A 187 -2.45 21.74 4.60
C THR A 187 -3.69 22.38 5.20
N ASN A 188 -3.63 22.73 6.49
CA ASN A 188 -4.73 23.32 7.26
C ASN A 188 -6.05 22.53 7.16
N GLY A 189 -5.98 21.20 7.15
CA GLY A 189 -7.16 20.33 7.06
C GLY A 189 -7.80 20.24 5.67
N HIS A 190 -7.16 20.81 4.64
CA HIS A 190 -7.65 20.77 3.28
C HIS A 190 -6.69 20.04 2.34
N TRP A 191 -7.26 19.34 1.36
CA TRP A 191 -6.50 18.71 0.28
C TRP A 191 -6.45 19.60 -0.95
N TYR A 192 -5.26 19.67 -1.54
CA TYR A 192 -4.96 20.42 -2.74
C TYR A 192 -4.41 19.48 -3.81
N LEU A 193 -4.88 19.68 -5.05
CA LEU A 193 -4.15 19.25 -6.24
C LEU A 193 -3.23 20.40 -6.66
N ILE A 194 -1.93 20.13 -6.72
CA ILE A 194 -0.95 21.08 -7.23
C ILE A 194 -0.55 20.64 -8.64
N GLY A 195 -0.55 21.57 -9.57
CA GLY A 195 -0.20 21.28 -10.95
C GLY A 195 -0.07 22.48 -11.86
N TRP A 196 0.49 22.24 -13.05
CA TRP A 196 0.65 23.26 -14.08
C TRP A 196 -0.70 23.59 -14.71
N CYS A 197 -1.16 24.83 -14.51
CA CYS A 197 -2.39 25.28 -15.12
C CYS A 197 -2.10 25.80 -16.53
N ARG A 198 -2.47 25.04 -17.57
CA ARG A 198 -2.23 25.43 -18.97
C ARG A 198 -2.88 26.74 -19.37
N LEU A 199 -4.01 27.11 -18.74
CA LEU A 199 -4.68 28.38 -18.99
C LEU A 199 -3.93 29.58 -18.38
N ARG A 200 -3.11 29.36 -17.35
CA ARG A 200 -2.32 30.42 -16.71
C ARG A 200 -0.82 30.34 -17.02
N SER A 201 -0.38 29.23 -17.62
CA SER A 201 1.03 28.91 -17.86
C SER A 201 1.86 29.06 -16.58
N ASP A 202 1.37 28.48 -15.48
CA ASP A 202 1.91 28.67 -14.14
C ASP A 202 1.49 27.56 -13.18
N MET A 203 2.27 27.34 -12.11
CA MET A 203 1.95 26.43 -11.02
C MET A 203 0.78 26.95 -10.19
N ARG A 204 -0.20 26.09 -9.92
CA ARG A 204 -1.38 26.46 -9.13
C ARG A 204 -1.82 25.37 -8.17
N TRP A 205 -2.35 25.84 -7.05
CA TRP A 205 -2.92 25.03 -5.99
C TRP A 205 -4.44 25.07 -6.11
N PHE A 206 -5.05 23.91 -6.36
CA PHE A 206 -6.49 23.76 -6.51
C PHE A 206 -7.05 23.03 -5.30
N LEU A 207 -7.95 23.68 -4.55
CA LEU A 207 -8.62 23.03 -3.43
C LEU A 207 -9.52 21.91 -3.96
N VAL A 208 -9.33 20.67 -3.53
CA VAL A 208 -10.07 19.52 -4.07
C VAL A 208 -11.58 19.69 -3.86
N SER A 209 -11.98 20.24 -2.70
CA SER A 209 -13.38 20.51 -2.38
C SER A 209 -14.05 21.60 -3.25
N HIS A 210 -13.27 22.37 -4.02
CA HIS A 210 -13.77 23.40 -4.94
C HIS A 210 -13.91 22.90 -6.40
N ILE A 211 -13.56 21.64 -6.65
CA ILE A 211 -13.71 21.02 -7.96
C ILE A 211 -15.13 20.48 -8.08
N GLU A 212 -15.93 21.05 -8.98
CA GLU A 212 -17.31 20.62 -9.23
C GLU A 212 -17.37 19.43 -10.20
N HIS A 213 -16.32 19.25 -11.02
CA HIS A 213 -16.20 18.15 -11.97
C HIS A 213 -14.73 17.95 -12.35
N ALA A 214 -14.30 16.70 -12.49
CA ALA A 214 -12.99 16.35 -13.01
C ALA A 214 -13.08 15.23 -14.05
N ARG A 215 -12.18 15.25 -15.03
CA ARG A 215 -12.01 14.18 -16.00
C ARG A 215 -10.55 14.08 -16.42
N ALA A 216 -9.95 12.90 -16.27
CA ALA A 216 -8.67 12.60 -16.88
C ALA A 216 -8.80 12.63 -18.41
N THR A 217 -7.94 13.38 -19.09
CA THR A 217 -7.91 13.44 -20.55
C THR A 217 -6.96 12.36 -21.10
N LYS A 218 -6.88 12.24 -22.43
CA LYS A 218 -5.89 11.37 -23.10
C LYS A 218 -4.54 12.08 -23.33
N ILE A 219 -4.42 13.35 -22.95
CA ILE A 219 -3.25 14.17 -23.22
C ILE A 219 -2.22 13.89 -22.12
N ALA A 220 -0.99 13.59 -22.50
CA ALA A 220 0.12 13.43 -21.55
C ALA A 220 0.55 14.79 -20.95
N CYS A 221 1.04 14.77 -19.73
CA CYS A 221 1.75 15.91 -19.14
C CYS A 221 3.05 16.19 -19.91
N SER A 222 3.48 17.45 -19.96
CA SER A 222 4.76 17.88 -20.53
C SER A 222 5.97 17.64 -19.60
N GLY A 223 5.75 17.14 -18.37
CA GLY A 223 6.82 16.70 -17.47
C GLY A 223 7.31 17.77 -16.48
N HIS A 224 6.40 18.57 -15.93
CA HIS A 224 6.72 19.51 -14.84
C HIS A 224 7.15 18.76 -13.57
N ASP A 225 8.29 19.12 -13.02
CA ASP A 225 8.85 18.46 -11.83
C ASP A 225 8.30 19.07 -10.52
N ILE A 226 8.35 18.29 -9.44
CA ILE A 226 8.00 18.73 -8.08
C ILE A 226 8.86 19.92 -7.62
N ASP A 227 10.09 20.02 -8.12
CA ASP A 227 11.02 21.12 -7.83
C ASP A 227 10.51 22.48 -8.35
N GLU A 228 9.62 22.48 -9.34
CA GLU A 228 8.99 23.70 -9.89
C GLU A 228 7.89 24.28 -8.99
N ILE A 229 7.44 23.53 -7.96
CA ILE A 229 6.35 23.95 -7.06
C ILE A 229 6.82 24.97 -6.01
N GLY A 230 8.13 25.08 -5.82
CA GLY A 230 8.76 25.87 -4.75
C GLY A 230 9.00 25.05 -3.49
N ILE A 231 9.50 25.71 -2.43
CA ILE A 231 9.89 25.04 -1.18
C ILE A 231 8.62 24.73 -0.36
N PRO A 232 8.36 23.45 0.02
CA PRO A 232 7.29 23.11 0.94
C PRO A 232 7.42 23.91 2.24
N PRO A 233 6.32 24.28 2.93
CA PRO A 233 6.44 24.93 4.23
C PRO A 233 7.25 24.03 5.16
N ALA A 234 8.06 24.61 6.06
CA ALA A 234 8.99 23.86 6.92
C ALA A 234 8.31 22.77 7.79
N THR A 235 6.99 22.82 7.92
CA THR A 235 6.16 21.85 8.64
C THR A 235 5.64 20.68 7.78
N ALA A 236 5.78 20.74 6.45
CA ALA A 236 5.35 19.68 5.55
C ALA A 236 6.40 18.55 5.48
N ARG A 237 5.91 17.30 5.42
CA ARG A 237 6.74 16.11 5.20
C ARG A 237 6.14 15.27 4.07
N PRO A 238 6.95 14.74 3.13
CA PRO A 238 6.44 13.87 2.09
C PRO A 238 5.98 12.53 2.69
N VAL A 239 4.94 11.93 2.12
CA VAL A 239 4.35 10.68 2.65
C VAL A 239 5.33 9.49 2.55
N ASN A 240 6.27 9.51 1.61
CA ASN A 240 7.31 8.49 1.44
C ASN A 240 8.52 8.66 2.39
N GLY A 241 8.50 9.65 3.30
CA GLY A 241 9.38 9.68 4.46
C GLY A 241 10.87 9.93 4.21
N GLN A 242 11.28 10.47 3.07
CA GLN A 242 12.65 10.97 2.92
C GLN A 242 12.72 12.47 3.17
N GLY A 243 12.91 12.81 4.44
CA GLY A 243 13.53 14.05 4.90
C GLY A 243 14.46 13.64 6.03
N GLU A 244 15.75 13.96 5.89
CA GLU A 244 16.80 13.71 6.89
C GLU A 244 16.42 14.16 8.31
#